data_AF-A0A401TBV8-F1
#
_entry.id   AF-A0A401TBV8-F1
#
_cell.length_a   1.000
_cell.length_b   1.000
_cell.length_c   1.000
_cell.angle_alpha   90.00
_cell.angle_beta   90.00
_cell.angle_gamma   90.00
#
_symmetry.space_group_name_H-M   'P 1'
#
loop_
_entity.id
_entity.type
_entity.pdbx_description
1 polymer ?
#
loop_
_entity_poly.entity_id
_entity_poly.type
_entity_poly.pdbx_seq_one_letter_code
_entity_poly.pdbx_strand_id
1 'polypeptide(L)'
;MSQLKVCLCPLSVAEGLKQVKLPRKLLAVSDGEEVVFEESEWFLVNMVKLLWRYGLDYIQTKSWLDTHLHNFLRVYQLQARAQCSRSAERLLQQAGGLDLAQLTQLSISDALREVGVGQLFLDEMVTPIVRLTYGQDANISAFA
;
A
#
# COMPACT_ATOMS: atom_id res chain seq x y z
N MET A 1 -0.16 -27.12 6.84
CA MET A 1 -0.46 -25.94 7.67
C MET A 1 -1.14 -24.91 6.81
N SER A 2 -2.19 -24.30 7.35
CA SER A 2 -3.36 -23.76 6.65
C SER A 2 -3.07 -22.58 5.72
N GLN A 3 -3.55 -22.68 4.48
CA GLN A 3 -3.63 -21.56 3.52
C GLN A 3 -4.67 -20.56 4.03
N LEU A 4 -4.26 -19.33 4.33
CA LEU A 4 -5.17 -18.23 4.61
C LEU A 4 -5.95 -17.92 3.32
N LYS A 5 -7.15 -18.50 3.18
CA LYS A 5 -8.18 -17.99 2.26
C LYS A 5 -8.77 -16.75 2.90
N VAL A 6 -8.27 -15.58 2.53
CA VAL A 6 -9.00 -14.32 2.75
C VAL A 6 -10.16 -14.33 1.75
N CYS A 7 -11.25 -15.01 2.11
CA CYS A 7 -12.53 -14.81 1.45
C CYS A 7 -13.08 -13.47 1.93
N LEU A 8 -12.81 -12.39 1.19
CA LEU A 8 -13.46 -11.07 1.34
C LEU A 8 -14.98 -11.10 1.03
N CYS A 9 -15.62 -12.26 1.05
CA CYS A 9 -16.94 -12.48 0.46
C CYS A 9 -18.15 -12.52 1.42
N PRO A 10 -18.07 -12.68 2.77
CA PRO A 10 -19.30 -12.79 3.55
C PRO A 10 -19.88 -11.43 3.99
N LEU A 11 -19.15 -10.31 3.88
CA LEU A 11 -19.65 -9.00 4.34
C LEU A 11 -20.52 -8.27 3.30
N SER A 12 -20.21 -8.40 2.01
CA SER A 12 -20.93 -7.68 0.94
C SER A 12 -22.42 -8.06 0.80
N VAL A 13 -22.79 -9.30 1.11
CA VAL A 13 -24.18 -9.78 0.97
C VAL A 13 -25.09 -9.19 2.06
N ALA A 14 -24.55 -8.85 3.24
CA ALA A 14 -25.33 -8.32 4.35
C ALA A 14 -25.76 -6.86 4.16
N GLU A 15 -25.05 -6.09 3.33
CA GLU A 15 -25.24 -4.63 3.19
C GLU A 15 -25.89 -4.20 1.86
N GLY A 16 -26.38 -5.13 1.04
CA GLY A 16 -27.07 -4.78 -0.22
C GLY A 16 -26.18 -4.18 -1.31
N LEU A 17 -24.85 -4.35 -1.19
CA LEU A 17 -23.89 -3.85 -2.17
C LEU A 17 -23.98 -4.64 -3.48
N LYS A 18 -24.03 -3.92 -4.61
CA LYS A 18 -24.03 -4.53 -5.95
C LYS A 18 -22.74 -5.33 -6.14
N GLN A 19 -22.87 -6.64 -6.31
CA GLN A 19 -21.73 -7.50 -6.62
C GLN A 19 -21.39 -7.39 -8.10
N VAL A 20 -20.17 -6.94 -8.39
CA VAL A 20 -19.59 -7.07 -9.72
C VAL A 20 -19.21 -8.54 -9.91
N LYS A 21 -19.84 -9.22 -10.88
CA LYS A 21 -19.53 -10.62 -11.21
C LYS A 21 -18.14 -10.68 -11.85
N LEU A 22 -17.15 -11.16 -11.09
CA LEU A 22 -15.81 -11.44 -11.62
C LEU A 22 -15.84 -12.72 -12.48
N PRO A 23 -15.45 -12.66 -13.77
CA PRO A 23 -15.30 -13.85 -14.58
C PRO A 23 -14.01 -14.60 -14.17
N ARG A 24 -14.18 -15.80 -13.60
CA ARG A 24 -13.10 -16.75 -13.27
C ARG A 24 -12.07 -16.25 -12.22
N LYS A 25 -11.13 -17.14 -11.84
CA LYS A 25 -10.09 -17.02 -10.81
C LYS A 25 -9.02 -15.92 -11.07
N LEU A 26 -9.36 -14.88 -11.82
CA LEU A 26 -8.45 -13.83 -12.26
C LEU A 26 -8.63 -12.60 -11.35
N LEU A 27 -7.54 -11.92 -10.99
CA LEU A 27 -7.64 -10.68 -10.23
C LEU A 27 -8.20 -9.58 -11.12
N ALA A 28 -8.95 -8.68 -10.50
CA ALA A 28 -9.48 -7.51 -11.17
C ALA A 28 -9.43 -6.32 -10.23
N VAL A 29 -9.21 -5.13 -10.79
CA VAL A 29 -9.32 -3.86 -10.08
C VAL A 29 -10.62 -3.20 -10.55
N SER A 30 -11.40 -2.72 -9.59
CA SER A 30 -12.61 -1.94 -9.84
C SER A 30 -12.47 -0.58 -9.18
N ASP A 31 -12.94 0.46 -9.86
CA ASP A 31 -13.01 1.83 -9.36
C ASP A 31 -14.27 2.08 -8.51
N GLY A 32 -15.14 1.08 -8.37
CA GLY A 32 -16.41 1.15 -7.64
C GLY A 32 -17.64 1.19 -8.55
N GLU A 33 -17.47 1.49 -9.84
CA GLU A 33 -18.54 1.46 -10.84
C GLU A 33 -18.30 0.37 -11.89
N GLU A 34 -17.08 0.26 -12.40
CA GLU A 34 -16.70 -0.67 -13.46
C GLU A 34 -15.42 -1.44 -13.11
N VAL A 35 -15.16 -2.53 -13.85
CA VAL A 35 -13.89 -3.25 -13.79
C VAL A 35 -12.91 -2.55 -14.71
N VAL A 36 -11.97 -1.81 -14.12
CA VAL A 36 -10.96 -1.02 -14.84
C VAL A 36 -9.74 -1.83 -15.25
N PHE A 37 -9.51 -2.96 -14.60
CA PHE A 37 -8.43 -3.88 -14.92
C PHE A 37 -8.88 -5.32 -14.66
N GLU A 38 -8.59 -6.21 -15.59
CA GLU A 38 -8.78 -7.66 -15.44
C GLU A 38 -7.52 -8.39 -15.88
N GLU A 39 -7.03 -9.27 -15.01
CA GLU A 39 -5.93 -10.18 -15.34
C GLU A 39 -6.31 -11.09 -16.50
N SER A 40 -5.33 -11.38 -17.33
CA SER A 40 -5.40 -12.36 -18.41
C SER A 40 -4.64 -13.62 -18.00
N GLU A 41 -4.92 -14.74 -18.68
CA GLU A 41 -4.24 -16.01 -18.41
C GLU A 41 -2.72 -15.96 -18.72
N TRP A 42 -2.27 -14.92 -19.43
CA TRP A 42 -0.88 -14.73 -19.86
C TRP A 42 -0.17 -13.68 -19.01
N PHE A 43 0.85 -14.11 -18.27
CA PHE A 43 1.67 -13.25 -17.40
C PHE A 43 2.23 -11.99 -18.11
N LEU A 44 2.79 -12.14 -19.32
CA LEU A 44 3.36 -11.01 -20.05
C LEU A 44 2.31 -9.96 -20.45
N VAL A 45 1.10 -10.40 -20.77
CA VAL A 45 -0.02 -9.49 -21.09
C VAL A 45 -0.38 -8.67 -19.85
N ASN A 46 -0.41 -9.30 -18.66
CA ASN A 46 -0.67 -8.60 -17.40
C ASN A 46 0.43 -7.57 -17.12
N MET A 47 1.69 -7.95 -17.32
CA MET A 47 2.82 -7.05 -17.08
C MET A 47 2.78 -5.81 -18.00
N VAL A 48 2.48 -5.99 -19.30
CA VAL A 48 2.31 -4.88 -20.25
C VAL A 48 1.10 -4.02 -19.89
N LYS A 49 -0.04 -4.62 -19.53
CA LYS A 49 -1.23 -3.87 -19.10
C LYS A 49 -0.97 -3.02 -17.86
N LEU A 50 -0.27 -3.58 -16.86
CA LEU A 50 0.11 -2.86 -15.64
C LEU A 50 1.06 -1.71 -15.94
N LEU A 51 2.10 -1.94 -16.75
CA LEU A 51 3.01 -0.89 -17.19
C LEU A 51 2.32 0.20 -18.01
N TRP A 52 1.33 -0.16 -18.83
CA TRP A 52 0.58 0.80 -19.63
C TRP A 52 -0.36 1.67 -18.78
N ARG A 53 -1.06 1.07 -17.82
CA ARG A 53 -2.04 1.77 -16.98
C ARG A 53 -1.39 2.58 -15.85
N TYR A 54 -0.41 1.98 -15.17
CA TYR A 54 0.20 2.53 -13.96
C TYR A 54 1.63 3.04 -14.19
N GLY A 55 2.21 2.84 -15.37
CA GLY A 55 3.56 3.32 -15.67
C GLY A 55 4.60 2.74 -14.71
N LEU A 56 5.46 3.63 -14.21
CA LEU A 56 6.53 3.31 -13.27
C LEU A 56 6.11 3.52 -11.81
N ASP A 57 4.85 3.88 -11.53
CA ASP A 57 4.37 4.21 -10.18
C ASP A 57 4.57 3.08 -9.18
N TYR A 58 4.41 1.83 -9.63
CA TYR A 58 4.72 0.65 -8.81
C TYR A 58 6.20 0.62 -8.39
N ILE A 59 7.12 0.92 -9.32
CA ILE A 59 8.55 0.92 -9.05
C ILE A 59 8.92 2.08 -8.12
N GLN A 60 8.36 3.27 -8.37
CA GLN A 60 8.55 4.45 -7.51
C GLN A 60 8.08 4.16 -6.08
N THR A 61 6.86 3.64 -5.94
CA THR A 61 6.28 3.25 -4.64
C THR A 61 7.11 2.18 -3.95
N LYS A 62 7.56 1.15 -4.68
CA LYS A 62 8.38 0.06 -4.12
C LYS A 62 9.73 0.55 -3.64
N SER A 63 10.41 1.39 -4.44
CA SER A 63 11.70 1.98 -4.08
C SER A 63 11.57 2.91 -2.87
N TRP A 64 10.51 3.72 -2.83
CA TRP A 64 10.20 4.57 -1.69
C TRP A 64 9.96 3.74 -0.43
N LEU A 65 9.13 2.71 -0.52
CA LEU A 65 8.84 1.80 0.59
C LEU A 65 10.09 1.10 1.11
N ASP A 66 10.92 0.56 0.22
CA ASP A 66 12.15 -0.15 0.61
C ASP A 66 13.13 0.77 1.35
N THR A 67 13.24 2.02 0.93
CA THR A 67 14.11 3.02 1.57
C THR A 67 13.65 3.31 3.00
N HIS A 68 12.36 3.58 3.19
CA HIS A 68 11.81 3.90 4.50
C HIS A 68 11.75 2.68 5.41
N LEU A 69 11.41 1.51 4.88
CA LEU A 69 11.45 0.25 5.62
C LEU A 69 12.88 -0.09 6.06
N HIS A 70 13.86 0.06 5.18
CA HIS A 70 15.28 -0.14 5.54
C HIS A 70 15.71 0.77 6.70
N ASN A 71 15.30 2.04 6.67
CA ASN A 71 15.56 2.99 7.75
C ASN A 71 14.84 2.60 9.04
N PHE A 72 13.57 2.18 8.97
CA PHE A 72 12.80 1.72 10.12
C PHE A 72 13.42 0.47 10.77
N LEU A 73 13.87 -0.51 9.97
CA LEU A 73 14.46 -1.75 10.47
C LEU A 73 15.72 -1.54 11.32
N ARG A 74 16.39 -0.37 11.23
CA ARG A 74 17.51 -0.02 12.11
C ARG A 74 17.11 0.08 13.58
N VAL A 75 15.82 0.28 13.89
CA VAL A 75 15.29 0.20 15.26
C VAL A 75 15.70 -1.12 15.93
N TYR A 76 15.66 -2.24 15.20
CA TYR A 76 16.04 -3.53 15.75
C TYR A 76 17.54 -3.61 16.09
N GLN A 77 18.40 -2.91 15.35
CA GLN A 77 19.82 -2.82 15.66
C GLN A 77 20.08 -1.98 16.92
N LEU A 78 19.33 -0.88 17.09
CA LEU A 78 19.38 -0.04 18.30
C LEU A 78 18.94 -0.84 19.53
N GLN A 79 17.84 -1.59 19.40
CA GLN A 79 17.33 -2.47 20.46
C GLN A 79 18.32 -3.58 20.82
N ALA A 80 18.98 -4.20 19.83
CA ALA A 80 20.00 -5.22 20.06
C ALA A 80 21.22 -4.68 20.85
N ARG A 81 21.50 -3.38 20.78
CA ARG A 81 22.58 -2.69 21.52
C ARG A 81 22.11 -2.15 22.88
N ALA A 82 20.91 -2.51 23.34
CA ALA A 82 20.27 -1.96 24.53
C ALA A 82 20.17 -0.42 24.53
N GLN A 83 20.06 0.19 23.35
CA GLN A 83 19.84 1.62 23.23
C GLN A 83 18.33 1.90 23.36
N CYS A 84 17.95 2.59 24.43
CA CYS A 84 16.58 2.99 24.69
C CYS A 84 16.38 4.46 24.34
N SER A 85 15.34 4.76 23.56
CA SER A 85 14.92 6.13 23.27
C SER A 85 13.83 6.56 24.26
N ARG A 86 13.82 7.84 24.63
CA ARG A 86 12.83 8.38 25.58
C ARG A 86 11.44 8.61 24.99
N SER A 87 11.32 8.62 23.66
CA SER A 87 10.07 8.78 22.93
C SER A 87 10.15 8.07 21.58
N ALA A 88 8.99 7.80 20.97
CA ALA A 88 8.91 7.21 19.63
C ALA A 88 9.56 8.11 18.57
N GLU A 89 9.34 9.43 18.64
CA GLU A 89 9.97 10.39 17.73
C GLU A 89 11.51 10.31 17.78
N ARG A 90 12.08 10.24 19.00
CA ARG A 90 13.53 10.08 19.17
C ARG A 90 14.03 8.75 18.63
N LEU A 91 13.25 7.68 18.75
CA LEU A 91 13.58 6.37 18.19
C LEU A 91 13.61 6.41 16.66
N LEU A 92 12.59 7.00 16.04
CA LEU A 92 12.51 7.14 14.58
C LEU A 92 13.64 8.03 14.05
N GLN A 93 13.94 9.14 14.73
CA GLN A 93 15.09 10.00 14.42
C GLN A 93 16.42 9.24 14.51
N GLN A 94 16.59 8.37 15.50
CA GLN A 94 17.81 7.57 15.64
C GLN A 94 17.91 6.46 14.59
N ALA A 95 16.78 5.87 14.17
CA ALA A 95 16.76 4.79 13.20
C ALA A 95 16.90 5.30 11.76
N GLY A 96 16.11 6.31 11.39
CA GLY A 96 15.94 6.77 10.02
C GLY A 96 16.13 8.26 9.79
N GLY A 97 16.58 9.01 10.79
CA GLY A 97 16.75 10.46 10.66
C GLY A 97 15.43 11.24 10.67
N LEU A 98 15.48 12.49 10.20
CA LEU A 98 14.30 13.35 10.13
C LEU A 98 13.25 12.80 9.16
N ASP A 99 13.68 12.15 8.06
CA ASP A 99 12.81 11.60 7.02
C ASP A 99 11.78 10.62 7.60
N LEU A 100 12.24 9.65 8.42
CA LEU A 100 11.36 8.65 9.01
C LEU A 100 10.42 9.25 10.07
N ALA A 101 10.88 10.27 10.81
CA ALA A 101 10.03 10.98 11.77
C ALA A 101 8.98 11.83 11.06
N GLN A 102 9.32 12.43 9.91
CA GLN A 102 8.44 13.28 9.12
C GLN A 102 7.28 12.49 8.51
N LEU A 103 7.48 11.20 8.19
CA LEU A 103 6.39 10.31 7.76
C LEU A 103 5.24 10.21 8.76
N THR A 104 5.48 10.52 10.05
CA THR A 104 4.40 10.52 11.06
C THR A 104 3.46 11.72 10.91
N GLN A 105 3.91 12.79 10.24
CA GLN A 105 3.21 14.08 10.15
C GLN A 105 2.56 14.35 8.80
N LEU A 106 2.92 13.60 7.78
CA LEU A 106 2.43 13.76 6.41
C LEU A 106 1.61 12.53 6.00
N SER A 107 0.60 12.72 5.14
CA SER A 107 -0.26 11.62 4.67
C SER A 107 0.47 10.72 3.67
N ILE A 108 0.10 9.44 3.58
CA ILE A 108 0.66 8.53 2.56
C ILE A 108 0.38 9.02 1.14
N SER A 109 -0.76 9.67 0.91
CA SER A 109 -1.09 10.28 -0.38
C SER A 109 -0.12 11.40 -0.77
N ASP A 110 0.22 12.28 0.17
CA ASP A 110 1.14 13.38 -0.09
C ASP A 110 2.58 12.86 -0.28
N ALA A 111 3.01 11.89 0.53
CA ALA A 111 4.35 11.28 0.43
C ALA A 111 4.59 10.69 -0.95
N LEU A 112 3.61 9.94 -1.45
CA LEU A 112 3.73 9.24 -2.72
C LEU A 112 3.63 10.22 -3.90
N ARG A 113 2.81 11.28 -3.80
CA ARG A 113 2.78 12.35 -4.80
C ARG A 113 4.12 13.09 -4.89
N GLU A 114 4.76 13.37 -3.75
CA GLU A 114 6.08 14.03 -3.71
C GLU A 114 7.16 13.24 -4.45
N VAL A 115 7.06 11.91 -4.47
CA VAL A 115 7.99 11.03 -5.21
C VAL A 115 7.51 10.66 -6.61
N GLY A 116 6.49 11.34 -7.13
CA GLY A 116 6.07 11.23 -8.53
C GLY A 116 5.04 10.14 -8.83
N VAL A 117 4.35 9.60 -7.81
CA VAL A 117 3.26 8.64 -8.01
C VAL A 117 2.00 9.36 -8.47
N GLY A 118 1.37 8.84 -9.53
CA GLY A 118 0.16 9.41 -10.10
C GLY A 118 -1.08 9.18 -9.24
N GLN A 119 -2.05 10.10 -9.35
CA GLN A 119 -3.33 10.01 -8.64
C GLN A 119 -4.10 8.72 -8.96
N LEU A 120 -4.05 8.26 -10.21
CA LEU A 120 -4.69 7.01 -10.63
C LEU A 120 -4.19 5.80 -9.83
N PHE A 121 -2.87 5.70 -9.62
CA PHE A 121 -2.28 4.62 -8.84
C PHE A 121 -2.64 4.74 -7.34
N LEU A 122 -2.73 5.97 -6.81
CA LEU A 122 -3.19 6.19 -5.44
C LEU A 122 -4.62 5.72 -5.22
N ASP A 123 -5.51 5.99 -6.17
CA ASP A 123 -6.93 5.68 -6.04
C ASP A 123 -7.21 4.19 -6.28
N GLU A 124 -6.52 3.57 -7.24
CA GLU A 124 -6.78 2.17 -7.64
C GLU A 124 -5.94 1.13 -6.87
N MET A 125 -4.78 1.52 -6.32
CA MET A 125 -3.88 0.58 -5.63
C MET A 125 -3.68 0.93 -4.16
N VAL A 126 -3.29 2.16 -3.84
CA VAL A 126 -2.91 2.53 -2.47
C VAL A 126 -4.14 2.66 -1.56
N THR A 127 -5.14 3.42 -1.97
CA THR A 127 -6.35 3.68 -1.19
C THR A 127 -7.11 2.39 -0.84
N PRO A 128 -7.31 1.42 -1.75
CA PRO A 128 -7.92 0.14 -1.41
C PRO A 128 -7.10 -0.66 -0.39
N ILE A 129 -5.76 -0.67 -0.50
CA ILE A 129 -4.88 -1.35 0.48
C ILE A 129 -5.02 -0.72 1.86
N VAL A 130 -5.01 0.62 1.94
CA VAL A 130 -5.18 1.36 3.20
C VAL A 130 -6.57 1.11 3.78
N ARG A 131 -7.62 1.13 2.96
CA ARG A 131 -9.00 0.80 3.39
C ARG A 131 -9.11 -0.62 3.92
N LEU A 132 -8.47 -1.58 3.26
CA LEU A 132 -8.48 -2.98 3.69
C LEU A 132 -7.72 -3.21 5.00
N THR A 133 -6.66 -2.44 5.25
CA THR A 133 -5.79 -2.62 6.42
C THR A 133 -6.26 -1.79 7.62
N TYR A 134 -6.69 -0.56 7.39
CA TYR A 134 -6.97 0.45 8.42
C TYR A 134 -8.40 0.99 8.40
N GLY A 135 -9.20 0.67 7.38
CA GLY A 135 -10.56 1.22 7.25
C GLY A 135 -10.60 2.73 6.96
N GLN A 136 -9.48 3.32 6.54
CA GLN A 136 -9.33 4.75 6.26
C GLN A 136 -9.00 4.99 4.78
N ASP A 137 -9.10 6.23 4.33
CA ASP A 137 -8.57 6.65 3.03
C ASP A 137 -7.05 6.85 3.10
N ALA A 138 -6.43 7.19 1.95
CA ALA A 138 -5.00 7.45 1.85
C ALA A 138 -4.55 8.77 2.54
N ASN A 139 -5.41 9.41 3.34
CA ASN A 139 -5.05 10.56 4.16
C ASN A 139 -4.48 10.16 5.54
N ILE A 140 -4.32 8.87 5.80
CA ILE A 140 -3.59 8.37 6.97
C ILE A 140 -2.11 8.77 6.90
N SER A 141 -1.46 8.90 8.06
CA SER A 141 -0.02 9.10 8.20
C SER A 141 0.78 8.12 7.33
N ALA A 142 1.80 8.60 6.60
CA ALA A 142 2.64 7.80 5.70
C ALA A 142 3.46 6.73 6.42
N PHE A 143 3.59 6.83 7.74
CA PHE A 143 4.24 5.82 8.58
C PHE A 143 3.34 4.60 8.88
N ALA A 144 2.01 4.74 8.80
CA ALA A 144 1.06 3.68 9.15
C ALA A 144 0.95 2.64 8.04
#